data_AF-A0A932GTI8-F1
#
_entry.id   AF-A0A932GTI8-F1
#
_cell.length_a   1.000
_cell.length_b   1.000
_cell.length_c   1.000
_cell.angle_alpha   90.00
_cell.angle_beta   90.00
_cell.angle_gamma   90.00
#
_symmetry.space_group_name_H-M   'P 1'
#
loop_
_entity.id
_entity.type
_entity.pdbx_description
1 polymer ?
#
loop_
_entity_poly.entity_id
_entity_poly.type
_entity_poly.pdbx_seq_one_letter_code
_entity_poly.pdbx_strand_id
1 'polypeptide(L)' 'MKILNNNNYVKVTCIHCNSILGIYKKDIHWNEMAHRSPEFEVKCAACGGMTEVKQPDIPKAWLREICPD' A
#
# COMPACT_ATOMS: atom_id res chain seq x y z
N MET A 1 21.01 -7.09 21.14
CA MET A 1 20.45 -7.10 19.78
C MET A 1 19.36 -6.03 19.73
N LYS A 2 19.65 -4.84 19.19
CA LYS A 2 18.62 -3.79 19.04
C LYS A 2 17.79 -4.16 17.81
N ILE A 3 16.52 -4.52 18.03
CA ILE A 3 15.55 -4.65 16.93
C ILE A 3 15.41 -3.23 16.34
N LEU A 4 15.98 -3.01 15.16
CA LEU A 4 15.69 -1.82 14.37
C LEU A 4 14.24 -2.00 13.90
N ASN A 5 13.31 -1.27 14.52
CA ASN A 5 11.92 -1.18 14.07
C ASN A 5 11.87 -0.43 12.74
N ASN A 6 12.44 -1.01 11.67
CA ASN A 6 12.26 -0.53 10.31
C ASN A 6 10.87 -0.96 9.85
N ASN A 7 9.84 -0.30 10.39
CA ASN A 7 8.47 -0.28 9.91
C ASN A 7 8.36 0.49 8.57
N ASN A 8 9.27 0.24 7.64
CA ASN A 8 9.36 0.98 6.38
C ASN A 8 8.51 0.36 5.28
N TYR A 9 7.90 -0.80 5.54
CA TYR A 9 7.02 -1.47 4.59
C TYR A 9 5.80 -2.04 5.30
N VAL A 10 4.69 -2.13 4.59
CA VAL A 10 3.50 -2.87 5.00
C VAL A 10 3.37 -4.15 4.18
N LYS A 11 2.72 -5.16 4.74
CA LYS A 11 2.46 -6.42 4.04
C LYS A 11 1.04 -6.41 3.52
N VAL A 12 0.88 -6.62 2.22
CA VAL A 12 -0.43 -6.75 1.57
C VAL A 12 -0.43 -8.01 0.73
N THR A 13 -1.54 -8.73 0.74
CA THR A 13 -1.74 -9.89 -0.11
C THR A 13 -2.37 -9.44 -1.42
N CYS A 14 -1.71 -9.73 -2.55
CA CYS A 14 -2.26 -9.45 -3.87
C CYS A 14 -3.52 -10.28 -4.13
N ILE A 15 -4.63 -9.64 -4.48
CA ILE A 15 -5.90 -10.34 -4.77
C ILE A 15 -5.84 -11.21 -6.04
N HIS A 16 -4.93 -10.93 -6.97
CA HIS A 16 -4.84 -11.63 -8.25
C HIS A 16 -4.04 -12.92 -8.18
N CYS A 17 -2.97 -12.93 -7.39
CA CYS A 17 -2.01 -14.05 -7.35
C CYS A 17 -1.69 -14.55 -5.95
N ASN A 18 -2.35 -14.03 -4.91
CA ASN A 18 -2.16 -14.38 -3.49
C ASN A 18 -0.72 -14.23 -2.98
N SER A 19 0.14 -13.53 -3.71
CA SER A 19 1.51 -13.25 -3.28
C SER A 19 1.52 -12.19 -2.18
N ILE A 20 2.36 -12.39 -1.16
CA ILE A 20 2.57 -11.41 -0.09
C ILE A 20 3.57 -10.37 -0.59
N LEU A 21 3.12 -9.12 -0.67
CA LEU A 21 3.89 -7.97 -1.13
C LEU A 21 4.38 -7.16 0.07
N GLY A 22 5.67 -6.84 0.09
CA GLY A 22 6.20 -5.79 0.95
C GLY A 22 6.09 -4.46 0.22
N ILE A 23 5.14 -3.62 0.62
CA ILE A 23 4.85 -2.34 -0.02
C ILE A 23 5.54 -1.23 0.76
N TYR A 24 6.31 -0.39 0.06
CA TYR A 24 6.83 0.85 0.61
C TYR A 24 5.89 2.00 0.27
N LYS A 25 5.96 3.08 1.05
CA LYS A 25 5.18 4.30 0.82
C LYS A 25 5.14 4.76 -0.64
N LYS A 26 6.30 4.74 -1.31
CA LYS A 26 6.48 5.18 -2.71
C LYS A 26 5.73 4.33 -3.74
N ASP A 27 5.36 3.11 -3.38
CA ASP A 27 4.70 2.16 -4.27
C ASP A 27 3.17 2.27 -4.17
N ILE A 28 2.66 3.02 -3.17
CA ILE A 28 1.24 3.28 -2.99
C ILE A 28 0.86 4.49 -3.84
N HIS A 29 -0.13 4.29 -4.70
CA HIS A 29 -0.73 5.33 -5.51
C HIS A 29 -2.11 5.66 -4.95
N TRP A 30 -2.38 6.95 -4.71
CA TRP A 30 -3.71 7.44 -4.40
C TRP A 30 -4.50 7.67 -5.69
N ASN A 31 -5.68 7.07 -5.78
CA ASN A 31 -6.58 7.21 -6.91
C ASN A 31 -7.68 8.22 -6.55
N GLU A 32 -7.43 9.49 -6.87
CA GLU A 32 -8.35 10.62 -6.63
C GLU A 32 -9.72 10.44 -7.31
N MET A 33 -9.80 9.62 -8.37
CA MET A 33 -11.03 9.40 -9.14
C MET A 33 -11.89 8.24 -8.61
N ALA A 34 -11.44 7.53 -7.57
CA ALA A 34 -12.14 6.37 -7.02
C ALA A 34 -13.34 6.77 -6.14
N HIS A 35 -14.44 7.20 -6.75
CA HIS A 35 -15.69 7.54 -6.04
C HIS A 35 -16.34 6.35 -5.28
N ARG A 36 -15.87 5.10 -5.45
CA ARG A 36 -16.47 3.89 -4.84
C ARG A 36 -15.47 2.77 -4.44
N SER A 37 -14.27 3.12 -3.98
CA SER A 37 -13.14 2.20 -3.63
C SER A 37 -12.28 1.76 -4.82
N PRO A 38 -10.97 1.53 -4.63
CA PRO A 38 -10.14 1.87 -3.47
C PRO A 38 -9.44 3.22 -3.64
N GLU A 39 -9.26 3.93 -2.53
CA GLU A 39 -8.46 5.15 -2.54
C GLU A 39 -6.98 4.86 -2.81
N PHE A 40 -6.47 3.70 -2.40
CA PHE A 40 -5.04 3.38 -2.51
C PHE A 40 -4.82 2.06 -3.23
N GLU A 41 -3.93 2.08 -4.21
CA GLU A 41 -3.58 0.91 -5.01
C GLU A 41 -2.06 0.73 -5.09
N VAL A 42 -1.62 -0.51 -5.20
CA VAL A 42 -0.23 -0.85 -5.50
C VAL A 42 -0.17 -1.79 -6.69
N LYS A 43 0.89 -1.68 -7.48
CA LYS A 43 1.20 -2.67 -8.52
C LYS A 43 1.89 -3.88 -7.90
N CYS A 44 1.29 -5.06 -8.04
CA CYS A 44 1.90 -6.31 -7.64
C CYS A 44 3.16 -6.58 -8.47
N ALA A 45 4.33 -6.70 -7.82
CA ALA A 45 5.58 -7.02 -8.50
C ALA A 45 5.62 -8.44 -9.08
N ALA A 46 4.79 -9.36 -8.56
CA ALA A 46 4.77 -10.75 -8.99
C ALA A 46 3.92 -10.98 -10.25
N CYS A 47 2.69 -10.44 -10.30
CA CYS A 47 1.77 -10.65 -11.41
C CYS A 47 1.52 -9.39 -12.26
N GLY A 48 2.02 -8.23 -11.84
CA GLY A 48 1.80 -6.95 -12.52
C GLY A 48 0.41 -6.34 -12.33
N GLY A 49 -0.53 -7.05 -11.69
CA GLY A 49 -1.88 -6.58 -11.43
C GLY A 49 -1.93 -5.51 -10.34
N MET A 50 -2.89 -4.58 -10.44
CA MET A 50 -3.16 -3.61 -9.38
C MET A 50 -3.95 -4.27 -8.26
N THR A 51 -3.50 -4.11 -7.02
CA THR A 51 -4.21 -4.59 -5.84
C THR A 51 -4.53 -3.43 -4.91
N GLU A 52 -5.72 -3.49 -4.34
CA GLU A 52 -6.19 -2.54 -3.35
C GLU A 52 -5.37 -2.61 -2.06
N VAL A 53 -5.11 -1.46 -1.48
CA VAL A 53 -4.60 -1.28 -0.12
C VAL A 53 -5.64 -0.50 0.68
N LYS A 54 -6.13 -1.08 1.78
CA LYS A 54 -7.13 -0.39 2.60
C LYS A 54 -6.45 0.68 3.45
N GLN A 55 -7.09 1.83 3.60
CA GLN A 55 -6.58 2.94 4.42
C GLN A 55 -6.15 2.53 5.84
N PRO A 56 -6.87 1.66 6.58
CA PRO A 56 -6.45 1.21 7.91
C PRO A 56 -5.13 0.42 7.93
N ASP A 57 -4.76 -0.19 6.80
CA ASP A 57 -3.52 -0.95 6.65
C ASP A 57 -2.33 -0.05 6.32
N ILE A 58 -2.58 1.22 5.97
CA ILE A 58 -1.54 2.22 5.68
C ILE A 58 -1.18 2.96 6.98
N PRO A 59 0.11 3.11 7.32
CA PRO A 59 0.53 3.88 8.47
C PRO A 59 0.03 5.33 8.36
N LYS A 60 -0.58 5.87 9.43
CA LYS A 60 -1.09 7.25 9.44
C LYS A 60 -0.07 8.32 9.02
N ALA A 61 1.20 8.09 9.31
CA ALA A 61 2.29 8.96 8.89
C ALA A 61 2.40 9.06 7.37
N TRP A 62 2.14 7.97 6.64
CA TRP A 62 2.20 7.93 5.18
C TRP A 62 0.98 8.58 4.54
N LEU A 63 -0.21 8.44 5.14
CA LEU A 63 -1.45 9.00 4.59
C LEU A 63 -1.32 10.51 4.30
N ARG A 64 -0.76 11.28 5.25
CA ARG A 64 -0.54 12.73 5.08
C ARG A 64 0.39 13.11 3.93
N GLU A 65 1.24 12.18 3.52
CA GLU A 65 2.26 12.41 2.51
C GLU A 65 1.87 11.84 1.14
N ILE A 66 0.97 10.85 1.11
CA ILE A 66 0.43 10.24 -0.13
C ILE A 66 -0.82 11.01 -0.60
N CYS A 67 -1.63 11.50 0.34
CA CYS A 67 -2.85 12.27 0.12
C CYS A 67 -2.78 13.53 1.03
N PRO A 68 -2.04 14.58 0.62
CA PRO A 68 -2.12 15.86 1.29
C PRO A 68 -3.52 16.45 1.05
N ASP A 69 -4.26 16.73 2.13
CA ASP A 69 -5.52 17.50 2.10
C ASP A 69 -5.42 18.77 1.23
#